data_AF-A0A968WEP0-F1
#
_entry.id   AF-A0A968WEP0-F1
#
_cell.length_a   1.000
_cell.length_b   1.000
_cell.length_c   1.000
_cell.angle_alpha   90.00
_cell.angle_beta   90.00
_cell.angle_gamma   90.00
#
_symmetry.space_group_name_H-M   'P 1'
#
loop_
_entity.id
_entity.type
_entity.pdbx_description
1 polymer ?
#
loop_
_entity_poly.entity_id
_entity_poly.type
_entity_poly.pdbx_seq_one_letter_code
_entity_poly.pdbx_strand_id
1 'polypeptide(L)'
;MYSTLFLQARYLLQYDIQTDISGKLRWYLGGGIMFKGSKVSYQYRVIQDPVVYSRRKNDVDLGVEAPVGVEYDFEGAPFNVFLELSPMIEIADRPGAFRVFIGLGGRYRF
;
A
#
# COMPACT_ATOMS: atom_id res chain seq x y z
N MET A 1 -10.70 -18.80 5.12
CA MET A 1 -9.34 -18.23 5.03
C MET A 1 -9.41 -17.01 4.13
N TYR A 2 -9.23 -15.83 4.72
CA TYR A 2 -9.07 -14.57 4.00
C TYR A 2 -7.59 -14.43 3.68
N SER A 3 -7.25 -14.41 2.40
CA SER A 3 -5.88 -14.19 1.96
C SER A 3 -5.90 -13.00 1.02
N THR A 4 -4.97 -12.08 1.27
CA THR A 4 -4.73 -10.90 0.47
C THR A 4 -3.29 -10.94 0.03
N LEU A 5 -3.07 -10.93 -1.27
CA LEU A 5 -1.77 -10.71 -1.88
C LEU A 5 -1.68 -9.25 -2.31
N PHE A 6 -0.57 -8.60 -2.00
CA PHE A 6 -0.32 -7.21 -2.36
C PHE A 6 1.08 -7.10 -2.95
N LEU A 7 1.16 -6.65 -4.20
CA LEU A 7 2.40 -6.51 -4.96
C LEU A 7 2.49 -5.10 -5.52
N GLN A 8 3.68 -4.51 -5.45
CA GLN A 8 3.94 -3.16 -5.93
C GLN A 8 5.27 -3.13 -6.68
N ALA A 9 5.29 -2.42 -7.79
CA ALA A 9 6.51 -2.09 -8.51
C ALA A 9 6.54 -0.57 -8.70
N ARG A 10 7.57 0.08 -8.16
CA ARG A 10 7.64 1.53 -8.02
C ARG A 10 9.01 2.05 -8.43
N TYR A 11 9.02 3.22 -9.04
CA TYR A 11 10.21 4.02 -9.26
C TYR A 11 10.11 5.28 -8.38
N LEU A 12 11.11 5.50 -7.52
CA LEU A 12 11.10 6.57 -6.52
C LEU A 12 12.28 7.53 -6.75
N LEU A 13 11.99 8.81 -6.78
CA LEU A 13 12.96 9.90 -6.74
C LEU A 13 13.15 10.33 -5.29
N GLN A 14 14.39 10.36 -4.81
CA GLN A 14 14.73 10.65 -3.42
C GLN A 14 15.53 11.95 -3.30
N TYR A 15 15.25 12.73 -2.27
CA TYR A 15 15.86 14.04 -2.03
C TYR A 15 16.26 14.19 -0.57
N ASP A 16 17.46 14.71 -0.36
CA ASP A 16 18.05 14.93 0.96
C ASP A 16 17.45 16.16 1.62
N ILE A 17 17.08 16.01 2.90
CA ILE A 17 16.73 17.12 3.77
C ILE A 17 17.95 17.39 4.65
N GLN A 18 18.53 18.58 4.53
CA GLN A 18 19.68 18.96 5.36
C GLN A 18 19.21 19.21 6.80
N THR A 19 19.76 18.47 7.74
CA THR A 19 19.39 18.48 9.15
C THR A 19 20.61 18.13 10.00
N ASP A 20 20.74 18.74 11.19
CA ASP A 20 21.85 18.48 12.14
C ASP A 20 21.60 17.27 13.06
N ILE A 21 20.77 16.31 12.63
CA ILE A 21 20.47 15.09 13.40
C ILE A 21 21.46 13.98 13.04
N SER A 22 21.72 13.05 13.98
CA SER A 22 22.37 11.79 13.64
C SER A 22 21.47 11.01 12.68
N GLY A 23 22.03 10.45 11.60
CA GLY A 23 21.28 9.81 10.52
C GLY A 23 20.95 10.73 9.34
N LYS A 24 20.07 10.27 8.44
CA LYS A 24 19.73 10.98 7.20
C LYS A 24 18.23 11.04 6.99
N LEU A 25 17.67 12.24 6.92
CA LEU A 25 16.27 12.45 6.59
C LEU A 25 16.11 12.73 5.09
N ARG A 26 15.20 12.01 4.43
CA ARG A 26 14.91 12.15 3.01
C ARG A 26 13.42 12.20 2.77
N TRP A 27 13.02 12.91 1.73
CA TRP A 27 11.68 12.77 1.17
C TRP A 27 11.76 12.17 -0.22
N TYR A 28 10.67 11.53 -0.64
CA TYR A 28 10.59 10.89 -1.94
C TYR A 28 9.21 11.05 -2.54
N LEU A 29 9.18 11.01 -3.86
CA LEU A 29 7.97 10.87 -4.65
C LEU A 29 8.24 9.91 -5.81
N GLY A 30 7.20 9.33 -6.37
CA GLY A 30 7.39 8.40 -7.46
C GLY A 30 6.12 8.02 -8.18
N GLY A 31 6.26 7.00 -9.02
CA GLY A 31 5.16 6.40 -9.76
C GLY A 31 5.35 4.88 -9.82
N GLY A 32 4.24 4.15 -9.89
CA GLY A 32 4.28 2.71 -9.94
C GLY A 32 2.96 2.07 -10.31
N ILE A 33 2.97 0.74 -10.27
CA ILE A 33 1.78 -0.10 -10.41
C ILE A 33 1.60 -0.93 -9.15
N MET A 34 0.33 -1.15 -8.80
CA MET A 34 -0.08 -1.92 -7.65
C MET A 34 -1.06 -3.00 -8.10
N PHE A 35 -0.82 -4.23 -7.63
CA PHE A 35 -1.73 -5.35 -7.76
C PHE A 35 -2.14 -5.84 -6.38
N LYS A 36 -3.45 -5.98 -6.16
CA LYS A 36 -4.03 -6.54 -4.94
C LYS A 36 -5.02 -7.64 -5.30
N GLY A 37 -4.71 -8.87 -4.92
CA GLY A 37 -5.62 -10.00 -5.02
C GLY A 37 -6.19 -10.35 -3.66
N SER A 38 -7.50 -10.23 -3.47
CA SER A 38 -8.19 -10.55 -2.22
C SER A 38 -9.24 -11.64 -2.42
N LYS A 39 -9.23 -12.66 -1.56
CA LYS A 39 -10.30 -13.65 -1.48
C LYS A 39 -11.16 -13.37 -0.27
N VAL A 40 -12.34 -12.80 -0.48
CA VAL A 40 -13.27 -12.47 0.60
C VAL A 40 -14.47 -13.43 0.58
N SER A 41 -14.69 -14.11 1.70
CA SER A 41 -15.88 -14.92 1.92
C SER A 41 -16.83 -14.14 2.82
N TYR A 42 -17.93 -13.63 2.28
CA TYR A 42 -18.97 -12.99 3.07
C TYR A 42 -19.96 -14.05 3.54
N GLN A 43 -20.21 -14.09 4.85
CA GLN A 43 -21.35 -14.79 5.42
C GLN A 43 -22.32 -13.72 5.91
N TYR A 44 -23.53 -13.71 5.39
CA TYR A 44 -24.57 -12.79 5.84
C TYR A 44 -25.83 -13.57 6.19
N ARG A 45 -26.55 -13.08 7.20
CA ARG A 45 -27.86 -13.56 7.60
C ARG A 45 -28.86 -12.45 7.36
N VAL A 46 -29.95 -12.74 6.67
CA VAL A 46 -31.07 -11.82 6.55
C VAL A 46 -31.87 -11.91 7.85
N ILE A 47 -32.24 -10.79 8.46
CA ILE A 47 -32.83 -10.74 9.83
C ILE A 47 -34.07 -11.62 9.97
N GLN A 48 -34.78 -11.90 8.87
CA GLN A 48 -36.00 -12.71 8.81
C GLN A 48 -35.79 -14.18 8.35
N ASP A 49 -34.56 -14.59 8.06
CA ASP A 49 -34.26 -15.93 7.51
C ASP A 49 -33.20 -16.65 8.38
N PRO A 50 -33.48 -17.87 8.89
CA PRO A 50 -32.49 -18.64 9.65
C PRO A 50 -31.29 -19.10 8.80
N VAL A 51 -31.41 -19.07 7.47
CA VAL A 51 -30.36 -19.52 6.53
C VAL A 51 -29.19 -18.54 6.50
N VAL A 52 -27.97 -19.10 6.62
CA VAL A 52 -26.72 -18.35 6.44
C VAL A 52 -26.34 -18.40 4.96
N TYR A 53 -26.38 -17.26 4.29
CA TYR A 53 -25.95 -17.15 2.90
C TYR A 53 -24.44 -16.93 2.85
N SER A 54 -23.74 -17.70 2.02
CA SER A 54 -22.31 -17.54 1.79
C SER A 54 -22.06 -17.05 0.36
N ARG A 55 -21.40 -15.90 0.23
CA ARG A 55 -20.95 -15.37 -1.06
C ARG A 55 -19.44 -15.27 -1.09
N ARG A 56 -18.82 -15.96 -2.05
CA ARG A 56 -17.38 -15.89 -2.30
C ARG A 56 -17.13 -14.90 -3.42
N LYS A 57 -16.41 -13.80 -3.14
CA LYS A 57 -15.96 -12.84 -4.15
C LYS A 57 -14.44 -12.84 -4.19
N ASN A 58 -13.88 -12.94 -5.39
CA ASN A 58 -12.48 -12.64 -5.64
C ASN A 58 -12.42 -11.19 -6.10
N ASP A 59 -11.72 -10.32 -5.38
CA ASP A 59 -11.44 -8.94 -5.79
C ASP A 59 -10.00 -8.89 -6.30
N VAL A 60 -9.83 -8.28 -7.47
CA VAL A 60 -8.52 -8.11 -8.11
C VAL A 60 -8.38 -6.66 -8.49
N ASP A 61 -7.70 -5.89 -7.64
CA ASP A 61 -7.46 -4.47 -7.88
C ASP A 61 -6.11 -4.34 -8.60
N LEU A 62 -6.09 -3.72 -9.78
CA LEU A 62 -4.88 -3.30 -10.47
C LEU A 62 -4.97 -1.79 -10.71
N GLY A 63 -3.90 -1.06 -10.40
CA GLY A 63 -3.88 0.39 -10.57
C GLY A 63 -2.51 0.99 -10.72
N VAL A 64 -2.50 2.24 -11.16
CA VAL A 64 -1.34 3.13 -11.16
C VAL A 64 -1.34 3.91 -9.85
N GLU A 65 -0.18 4.08 -9.25
CA GLU A 65 0.00 4.81 -7.99
C GLU A 65 1.08 5.88 -8.09
N ALA A 66 0.97 6.92 -7.26
CA ALA A 66 1.91 8.04 -7.21
C ALA A 66 2.37 8.34 -5.76
N PRO A 67 3.19 7.47 -5.15
CA PRO A 67 3.56 7.59 -3.75
C PRO A 67 4.37 8.85 -3.46
N VAL A 68 4.13 9.45 -2.29
CA VAL A 68 4.94 10.50 -1.68
C VAL A 68 5.18 10.14 -0.22
N GLY A 69 6.40 10.34 0.26
CA GLY A 69 6.73 9.99 1.62
C GLY A 69 8.01 10.62 2.14
N VAL A 70 8.24 10.38 3.42
CA VAL A 70 9.48 10.71 4.12
C VAL A 70 10.08 9.45 4.68
N GLU A 71 11.40 9.40 4.73
CA GLU A 71 12.15 8.30 5.34
C GLU A 71 13.34 8.81 6.14
N TYR A 72 13.65 8.10 7.22
CA TYR A 72 14.78 8.37 8.09
C TYR A 72 15.68 7.14 8.13
N ASP A 73 16.93 7.33 7.71
CA ASP A 73 17.98 6.33 7.78
C ASP A 73 18.76 6.47 9.08
N PHE A 74 18.83 5.38 9.82
CA PHE A 74 19.63 5.31 11.04
C PHE A 74 21.12 5.19 10.68
N GLU A 75 21.95 5.97 11.35
CA GLU A 75 23.40 5.92 11.18
C GLU A 75 23.94 4.54 11.55
N GLY A 76 24.70 3.91 10.64
CA GLY A 76 25.31 2.60 10.85
C GLY A 76 24.36 1.40 10.85
N ALA A 77 23.06 1.58 10.60
CA ALA A 77 22.09 0.49 10.55
C ALA A 77 21.68 0.15 9.10
N PRO A 78 21.43 -1.14 8.78
CA PRO A 78 21.00 -1.56 7.45
C PRO A 78 19.49 -1.42 7.25
N PHE A 79 18.83 -0.53 7.99
CA PHE A 79 17.39 -0.32 7.89
C PHE A 79 17.04 1.16 8.01
N ASN A 80 15.88 1.49 7.47
CA ASN A 80 15.27 2.80 7.61
C ASN A 80 13.82 2.68 8.05
N VAL A 81 13.22 3.80 8.46
CA VAL A 81 11.76 3.91 8.69
C VAL A 81 11.17 4.91 7.72
N PHE A 82 9.90 4.74 7.37
CA PHE A 82 9.21 5.61 6.44
C PHE A 82 7.76 5.86 6.82
N LEU A 83 7.26 7.03 6.43
CA LEU A 83 5.85 7.41 6.38
C LEU A 83 5.50 7.74 4.93
N GLU A 84 4.41 7.18 4.42
CA GLU A 84 4.02 7.28 3.01
C GLU A 84 2.52 7.54 2.85
N LEU A 85 2.18 8.36 1.85
CA LEU A 85 0.85 8.48 1.28
C LEU A 85 0.93 8.05 -0.19
N SER A 86 0.12 7.08 -0.59
CA SER A 86 0.06 6.57 -1.97
C SER A 86 -1.36 6.68 -2.52
N PRO A 87 -1.66 7.71 -3.32
CA PRO A 87 -2.87 7.75 -4.13
C PRO A 87 -2.76 6.75 -5.28
N MET A 88 -3.87 6.09 -5.59
CA MET A 88 -3.98 5.05 -6.62
C MET A 88 -5.26 5.24 -7.41
N ILE A 89 -5.15 5.08 -8.73
CA ILE A 89 -6.28 5.00 -9.65
C ILE A 89 -6.35 3.57 -10.18
N GLU A 90 -7.50 2.95 -9.98
CA GLU A 90 -7.80 1.60 -10.46
C GLU A 90 -8.08 1.58 -11.96
N ILE A 91 -7.59 0.54 -12.64
CA ILE A 91 -7.67 0.41 -14.09
C ILE A 91 -8.30 -0.91 -14.56
N ALA A 92 -8.61 -1.84 -13.63
CA ALA A 92 -9.14 -3.16 -13.96
C ALA A 92 -10.64 -3.32 -13.69
N ASP A 93 -11.04 -3.67 -12.47
CA ASP A 93 -12.41 -4.05 -12.11
C ASP A 93 -13.33 -2.85 -11.82
N ARG A 94 -12.78 -1.74 -11.32
CA ARG A 94 -13.47 -0.43 -11.22
C ARG A 94 -12.61 0.69 -11.82
N PRO A 95 -12.53 0.80 -13.16
CA PRO A 95 -11.75 1.85 -13.82
C PRO A 95 -12.10 3.25 -13.32
N GLY A 96 -11.08 4.02 -12.93
CA GLY A 96 -11.23 5.38 -12.40
C GLY A 96 -11.55 5.46 -10.91
N ALA A 97 -11.71 4.33 -10.20
CA ALA A 97 -11.85 4.37 -8.75
C ALA A 97 -10.56 4.91 -8.11
N PHE A 98 -10.72 5.99 -7.35
CA PHE A 98 -9.62 6.62 -6.63
C PHE A 98 -9.52 6.07 -5.21
N ARG A 99 -8.31 5.72 -4.79
CA ARG A 99 -8.00 5.22 -3.44
C ARG A 99 -6.76 5.91 -2.91
N VAL A 100 -6.69 6.07 -1.60
CA VAL A 100 -5.50 6.57 -0.91
C VAL A 100 -5.07 5.55 0.13
N PHE A 101 -3.80 5.19 0.09
CA PHE A 101 -3.15 4.35 1.08
C PHE A 101 -2.22 5.19 1.93
N ILE A 102 -2.21 4.94 3.24
CA ILE A 102 -1.24 5.51 4.18
C ILE A 102 -0.44 4.35 4.78
N GLY A 103 0.87 4.52 4.90
CA GLY A 103 1.78 3.49 5.40
C GLY A 103 2.84 4.05 6.33
N LEU A 104 3.06 3.35 7.45
CA LEU A 104 4.22 3.50 8.33
C LEU A 104 4.94 2.16 8.37
N GLY A 105 6.26 2.15 8.20
CA GLY A 105 7.01 0.89 8.21
C GLY A 105 8.51 1.07 8.24
N GLY A 106 9.23 -0.05 8.12
CA GLY A 106 10.69 -0.06 7.96
C GLY A 106 11.11 -0.84 6.72
N ARG A 107 12.27 -0.46 6.14
CA ARG A 107 12.85 -1.14 4.96
C ARG A 107 14.28 -1.53 5.27
N TYR A 108 14.64 -2.75 4.92
CA TYR A 108 16.03 -3.20 4.93
C TYR A 108 16.75 -2.71 3.67
N ARG A 109 18.03 -2.36 3.80
CA ARG A 109 18.90 -1.89 2.72
C ARG A 109 20.07 -2.83 2.57
N PHE A 110 20.27 -3.27 1.34
CA PHE A 110 21.39 -4.11 0.92
C PHE A 110 22.57 -3.24 0.49
#